data_AF-A0A0Q9SPV6-F1
#
_entry.id   AF-A0A0Q9SPV6-F1
#
_cell.length_a   1.000
_cell.length_b   1.000
_cell.length_c   1.000
_cell.angle_alpha   90.00
_cell.angle_beta   90.00
_cell.angle_gamma   90.00
#
_symmetry.space_group_name_H-M   'P 1'
#
loop_
_entity.id
_entity.type
_entity.pdbx_description
1 polymer ?
#
loop_
_entity_poly.entity_id
_entity_poly.type
_entity_poly.pdbx_seq_one_letter_code
_entity_poly.pdbx_strand_id
1 'polypeptide(L)'
;MQIPEAARAHTEAGAEAFVKFYMETANRAWVEPNATLLPPLSDSGCLSCQEIQKTAVALVRDGQHYESSPVTVTRVAAFDGAPKGQQYVRLFMTQHRVNVVDTAGKVVLTDPKQSLARTAGVIWKETSWRMYGIAD
;
A
#
# COMPACT_ATOMS: atom_id res chain seq x y z
N MET A 1 -4.67 10.28 -10.94
CA MET A 1 -3.49 9.42 -10.67
C MET A 1 -3.36 8.41 -11.80
N GLN A 2 -2.16 8.20 -12.33
CA GLN A 2 -1.91 7.26 -13.42
C GLN A 2 -1.16 6.02 -12.88
N ILE A 3 -1.70 4.83 -13.13
CA ILE A 3 -1.04 3.56 -12.79
C ILE A 3 0.13 3.35 -13.78
N PRO A 4 1.35 3.01 -13.31
CA PRO A 4 2.50 2.76 -14.18
C PRO A 4 2.20 1.70 -15.25
N GLU A 5 2.79 1.82 -16.43
CA GLU A 5 2.60 0.84 -17.52
C GLU A 5 2.92 -0.58 -17.12
N ALA A 6 4.05 -0.80 -16.44
CA ALA A 6 4.43 -2.11 -15.92
C ALA A 6 3.34 -2.69 -15.00
N ALA A 7 2.71 -1.86 -14.16
CA ALA A 7 1.64 -2.25 -13.24
C ALA A 7 0.27 -2.49 -13.91
N ARG A 8 0.15 -2.27 -15.22
CA ARG A 8 -1.07 -2.51 -16.00
C ARG A 8 -1.05 -3.82 -16.78
N ALA A 9 0.05 -4.58 -16.75
CA ALA A 9 0.12 -5.86 -17.46
C ALA A 9 -0.49 -7.00 -16.63
N HIS A 10 -1.32 -7.86 -17.24
CA HIS A 10 -1.85 -9.07 -16.60
C HIS A 10 -0.79 -10.19 -16.60
N THR A 11 0.30 -9.96 -15.88
CA THR A 11 1.44 -10.87 -15.73
C THR A 11 1.96 -10.81 -14.29
N GLU A 12 2.79 -11.79 -13.90
CA GLU A 12 3.46 -11.80 -12.59
C GLU A 12 4.25 -10.52 -12.33
N ALA A 13 5.10 -10.11 -13.29
CA ALA A 13 5.86 -8.86 -13.20
C ALA A 13 4.93 -7.62 -13.09
N GLY A 14 3.77 -7.67 -13.74
CA GLY A 14 2.77 -6.61 -13.61
C GLY A 14 2.10 -6.57 -12.24
N ALA A 15 1.83 -7.73 -11.64
CA ALA A 15 1.35 -7.83 -10.26
C ALA A 15 2.39 -7.30 -9.27
N GLU A 16 3.67 -7.66 -9.43
CA GLU A 16 4.77 -7.13 -8.62
C GLU A 16 4.86 -5.60 -8.70
N ALA A 17 4.84 -5.06 -9.92
CA ALA A 17 4.87 -3.62 -10.16
C ALA A 17 3.65 -2.91 -9.56
N PHE A 18 2.47 -3.53 -9.65
CA PHE A 18 1.24 -3.00 -9.08
C PHE A 18 1.27 -2.98 -7.55
N VAL A 19 1.72 -4.05 -6.91
CA VAL A 19 1.85 -4.15 -5.46
C VAL A 19 2.83 -3.11 -4.93
N LYS A 20 3.98 -2.93 -5.60
CA LYS A 20 4.93 -1.86 -5.27
C LYS A 20 4.28 -0.48 -5.39
N PHE A 21 3.60 -0.21 -6.49
CA PHE A 21 2.89 1.05 -6.72
C PHE A 21 1.80 1.32 -5.67
N TYR A 22 1.09 0.29 -5.21
CA TYR A 22 0.10 0.41 -4.14
C TYR A 22 0.72 0.91 -2.84
N MET A 23 1.84 0.30 -2.42
CA MET A 23 2.54 0.71 -1.19
C MET A 23 3.09 2.13 -1.29
N GLU A 24 3.64 2.51 -2.45
CA GLU A 24 4.08 3.90 -2.72
C GLU A 24 2.90 4.89 -2.72
N THR A 25 1.73 4.45 -3.18
CA THR A 25 0.51 5.25 -3.11
C THR A 25 0.00 5.40 -1.68
N ALA A 26 0.12 4.37 -0.84
CA ALA A 26 -0.21 4.45 0.58
C ALA A 26 0.70 5.45 1.30
N ASN A 27 2.02 5.38 1.06
CA ASN A 27 2.96 6.38 1.58
C ASN A 27 2.55 7.81 1.20
N ARG A 28 2.22 8.06 -0.08
CA ARG A 28 1.76 9.38 -0.52
C ARG A 28 0.48 9.81 0.18
N ALA A 29 -0.50 8.91 0.31
CA ALA A 29 -1.76 9.18 1.01
C ALA A 29 -1.59 9.51 2.50
N TRP A 30 -0.44 9.17 3.09
CA TRP A 30 -0.14 9.41 4.51
C TRP A 30 0.81 10.59 4.75
N VAL A 31 1.73 10.86 3.82
CA VAL A 31 2.61 12.05 3.83
C VAL A 31 1.84 13.29 3.39
N GLU A 32 1.01 13.15 2.36
CA GLU A 32 0.04 14.14 1.91
C GLU A 32 -1.35 13.58 2.18
N PRO A 33 -1.93 13.82 3.37
CA PRO A 33 -3.16 13.17 3.82
C PRO A 33 -4.25 13.21 2.76
N ASN A 34 -4.54 12.06 2.17
CA ASN A 34 -5.48 11.95 1.06
C ASN A 34 -6.19 10.59 1.07
N ALA A 35 -7.41 10.61 1.59
CA ALA A 35 -8.27 9.43 1.70
C ALA A 35 -8.84 8.93 0.35
N THR A 36 -8.50 9.53 -0.80
CA THR A 36 -9.08 9.15 -2.10
C THR A 36 -8.16 8.29 -2.97
N LEU A 37 -6.87 8.15 -2.61
CA LEU A 37 -5.87 7.52 -3.47
C LEU A 37 -5.94 5.98 -3.50
N LEU A 38 -6.25 5.33 -2.37
CA LEU A 38 -6.24 3.87 -2.24
C LEU A 38 -7.52 3.14 -2.64
N PRO A 39 -8.75 3.69 -2.45
CA PRO A 39 -9.98 2.99 -2.81
C PRO A 39 -10.01 2.53 -4.29
N PRO A 40 -9.58 3.33 -5.28
CA PRO A 40 -9.53 2.89 -6.67
C PRO A 40 -8.51 1.79 -6.96
N LEU A 41 -7.60 1.47 -6.04
CA LEU A 41 -6.59 0.42 -6.22
C LEU A 41 -6.94 -0.87 -5.46
N SER A 42 -8.01 -0.84 -4.68
CA SER A 42 -8.38 -1.94 -3.78
C SER A 42 -9.65 -2.63 -4.27
N ASP A 43 -9.72 -3.93 -4.04
CA ASP A 43 -10.96 -4.67 -4.12
C ASP A 43 -11.88 -4.28 -2.95
N SER A 44 -13.19 -4.24 -3.16
CA SER A 44 -14.16 -3.94 -2.11
C SER A 44 -14.12 -4.97 -0.96
N GLY A 45 -13.72 -6.21 -1.24
CA GLY A 45 -13.54 -7.26 -0.23
C GLY A 45 -12.21 -7.23 0.53
N CYS A 46 -11.28 -6.34 0.18
CA CYS A 46 -9.94 -6.33 0.79
C CYS A 46 -9.96 -5.65 2.18
N LEU A 47 -10.16 -6.44 3.24
CA LEU A 47 -10.20 -5.92 4.62
C LEU A 47 -8.88 -5.25 5.06
N SER A 48 -7.73 -5.83 4.71
CA SER A 48 -6.43 -5.22 5.00
C SER A 48 -6.24 -3.88 4.29
N CYS A 49 -6.77 -3.73 3.07
CA CYS A 49 -6.74 -2.46 2.34
C CYS A 49 -7.61 -1.40 3.03
N GLN A 50 -8.73 -1.81 3.64
CA GLN A 50 -9.57 -0.90 4.42
C GLN A 50 -8.83 -0.40 5.67
N GLU A 51 -8.04 -1.23 6.34
CA GLU A 51 -7.21 -0.77 7.47
C GLU A 51 -6.12 0.22 7.04
N ILE A 52 -5.43 -0.03 5.92
CA ILE A 52 -4.46 0.92 5.35
C ILE A 52 -5.15 2.25 4.98
N GLN A 53 -6.35 2.17 4.41
CA GLN A 53 -7.17 3.34 4.07
C GLN A 53 -7.64 4.10 5.32
N LYS A 54 -7.98 3.41 6.42
CA LYS A 54 -8.38 4.06 7.68
C LYS A 54 -7.28 4.98 8.22
N THR A 55 -6.01 4.62 8.04
CA THR A 55 -4.89 5.52 8.38
C THR A 55 -4.97 6.83 7.61
N ALA A 56 -5.17 6.79 6.28
CA ALA A 56 -5.31 8.00 5.47
C ALA A 56 -6.53 8.84 5.89
N VAL A 57 -7.65 8.21 6.20
CA VAL A 57 -8.87 8.88 6.70
C VAL A 57 -8.60 9.56 8.05
N ALA A 58 -7.94 8.89 8.99
CA ALA A 58 -7.63 9.43 10.30
C ALA A 58 -6.68 10.63 10.19
N LEU A 59 -5.63 10.52 9.39
CA LEU A 59 -4.68 11.61 9.14
C LEU A 59 -5.39 12.87 8.60
N VAL A 60 -6.27 12.70 7.60
CA VAL A 60 -7.08 13.81 7.06
C VAL A 60 -7.98 14.41 8.14
N ARG A 61 -8.72 13.57 8.88
CA ARG A 61 -9.66 14.01 9.92
C ARG A 61 -8.95 14.78 11.02
N ASP A 62 -7.78 14.32 11.43
CA ASP A 62 -7.06 14.83 12.60
C ASP A 62 -6.08 15.97 12.24
N GLY A 63 -5.97 16.33 10.96
CA GLY A 63 -5.01 17.34 10.49
C GLY A 63 -3.56 16.90 10.70
N GLN A 64 -3.29 15.61 10.55
CA GLN A 64 -2.00 14.99 10.80
C GLN A 64 -1.37 14.45 9.52
N HIS A 65 -0.06 14.32 9.49
CA HIS A 65 0.65 13.69 8.38
C HIS A 65 1.95 13.03 8.85
N TYR A 66 2.45 12.08 8.06
CA TYR A 66 3.79 11.55 8.25
C TYR A 66 4.83 12.53 7.71
N GLU A 67 5.91 12.77 8.47
CA GLU A 67 6.99 13.68 8.05
C GLU A 67 7.76 13.17 6.83
N SER A 68 7.73 11.87 6.56
CA SER A 68 8.33 11.24 5.37
C SER A 68 7.67 9.89 5.08
N SER A 69 8.03 9.23 3.98
CA SER A 69 7.45 7.92 3.65
C SER A 69 7.79 6.87 4.74
N PRO A 70 6.79 6.31 5.44
CA PRO A 70 7.05 5.37 6.55
C PRO A 70 7.52 4.01 6.07
N VAL A 71 7.24 3.63 4.82
CA VAL A 71 7.59 2.31 4.29
C VAL A 71 8.42 2.44 3.01
N THR A 72 9.42 1.59 2.82
CA THR A 72 10.09 1.39 1.53
C THR A 72 10.02 -0.07 1.15
N VAL A 73 9.52 -0.35 -0.05
CA VAL A 73 9.52 -1.70 -0.62
C VAL A 73 10.93 -2.02 -1.10
N THR A 74 11.59 -2.97 -0.45
CA THR A 74 12.97 -3.37 -0.76
C THR A 74 13.02 -4.48 -1.79
N ARG A 75 12.02 -5.38 -1.80
CA ARG A 75 11.89 -6.45 -2.79
C ARG A 75 10.43 -6.87 -2.93
N VAL A 76 10.07 -7.26 -4.14
CA VAL A 76 8.83 -7.97 -4.45
C VAL A 76 9.16 -9.26 -5.20
N ALA A 77 8.34 -10.29 -5.06
CA ALA A 77 8.45 -11.53 -5.81
C ALA A 77 7.08 -12.19 -5.92
N ALA A 78 6.57 -12.36 -7.14
CA ALA A 78 5.40 -13.19 -7.42
C ALA A 78 5.72 -14.66 -7.16
N PHE A 79 4.71 -15.42 -6.75
CA PHE A 79 4.83 -16.87 -6.57
C PHE A 79 3.48 -17.57 -6.79
N ASP A 80 3.55 -18.85 -7.13
CA ASP A 80 2.40 -19.70 -7.43
C ASP A 80 1.51 -20.01 -6.21
N GLY A 81 0.33 -20.58 -6.47
CA GLY A 81 -0.60 -21.07 -5.45
C GLY A 81 -1.79 -20.14 -5.17
N ALA A 82 -1.89 -19.01 -5.88
CA ALA A 82 -3.06 -18.15 -5.82
C ALA A 82 -4.27 -18.77 -6.53
N PRO A 83 -5.51 -18.50 -6.07
CA PRO A 83 -6.72 -18.88 -6.79
C PRO A 83 -6.77 -18.31 -8.21
N LYS A 84 -7.58 -18.91 -9.09
CA LYS A 84 -7.75 -18.44 -10.47
C LYS A 84 -8.08 -16.95 -10.54
N GLY A 85 -7.32 -16.21 -11.36
CA GLY A 85 -7.48 -14.76 -11.55
C GLY A 85 -6.82 -13.92 -10.45
N GLN A 86 -6.18 -14.56 -9.47
CA GLN A 86 -5.38 -13.90 -8.45
C GLN A 86 -3.89 -14.19 -8.67
N GLN A 87 -3.05 -13.33 -8.09
CA GLN A 87 -1.60 -13.51 -8.01
C GLN A 87 -1.14 -13.22 -6.59
N TYR A 88 -0.31 -14.09 -6.02
CA TYR A 88 0.39 -13.80 -4.77
C TYR A 88 1.73 -13.14 -5.05
N VAL A 89 2.04 -12.13 -4.24
CA VAL A 89 3.29 -11.38 -4.28
C VAL A 89 3.84 -11.28 -2.87
N ARG A 90 5.04 -11.81 -2.65
CA ARG A 90 5.80 -11.60 -1.42
C ARG A 90 6.41 -10.21 -1.46
N LEU A 91 6.12 -9.40 -0.45
CA LEU A 91 6.77 -8.11 -0.21
C LEU A 91 7.78 -8.23 0.90
N PHE A 92 8.94 -7.62 0.67
CA PHE A 92 9.90 -7.28 1.70
C PHE A 92 9.98 -5.77 1.77
N MET A 93 9.91 -5.24 2.99
CA MET A 93 9.83 -3.81 3.23
C MET A 93 10.68 -3.41 4.43
N THR A 94 11.14 -2.19 4.41
CA THR A 94 11.66 -1.51 5.60
C THR A 94 10.62 -0.49 6.02
N GLN A 95 10.11 -0.64 7.24
CA GLN A 95 9.44 0.45 7.94
C GLN A 95 10.51 1.33 8.56
N HIS A 96 10.44 2.62 8.28
CA HIS A 96 11.34 3.63 8.81
C HIS A 96 10.82 4.15 10.14
N ARG A 97 11.75 4.64 10.98
CA ARG A 97 11.35 5.45 12.13
C ARG A 97 10.92 6.82 11.63
N VAL A 98 9.62 7.12 11.67
CA VAL A 98 9.05 8.38 11.16
C VAL A 98 8.02 8.89 12.16
N ASN A 99 7.98 10.21 12.36
CA ASN A 99 6.94 10.81 13.17
C ASN A 99 5.69 11.09 12.32
N VAL A 100 4.55 10.97 12.98
CA VAL A 100 3.32 11.62 12.57
C VAL A 100 3.20 12.91 13.38
N VAL A 101 2.96 14.01 12.69
CA VAL A 101 2.84 15.34 13.29
C VAL A 101 1.48 15.95 12.99
N ASP A 102 0.98 16.79 13.89
CA ASP A 102 -0.21 17.61 13.66
C ASP A 102 0.09 18.89 12.87
N THR A 103 -0.92 19.73 12.66
CA THR A 103 -0.78 21.01 11.93
C THR A 103 0.15 22.03 12.59
N ALA A 104 0.45 21.87 13.89
CA ALA A 104 1.40 22.71 14.62
C ALA A 104 2.83 22.13 14.61
N GLY A 105 3.03 20.98 13.97
CA GLY A 105 4.32 20.27 13.95
C GLY A 105 4.59 19.48 15.24
N LYS A 106 3.59 19.29 16.11
CA LYS A 106 3.76 18.48 17.31
C LYS A 106 3.68 17.01 16.93
N VAL A 107 4.66 16.23 17.39
CA VAL A 107 4.67 14.78 17.25
C VAL A 107 3.52 14.15 18.06
N VAL A 108 2.67 13.38 17.39
CA VAL A 108 1.54 12.65 17.98
C VAL A 108 1.77 11.14 18.04
N LEU A 109 2.62 10.62 17.15
CA LEU A 109 3.02 9.22 17.07
C LEU A 109 4.42 9.14 16.45
N THR A 110 5.18 8.11 16.81
CA THR A 110 6.41 7.76 16.11
C THR A 110 6.40 6.28 15.78
N ASP A 111 6.45 5.95 14.50
CA ASP A 111 6.61 4.58 14.05
C ASP A 111 8.02 4.06 14.40
N PRO A 112 8.18 2.79 14.80
CA PRO A 112 9.50 2.19 14.98
C PRO A 112 10.13 1.84 13.63
N LYS A 113 11.46 1.71 13.61
CA LYS A 113 12.17 1.10 12.48
C LYS A 113 12.07 -0.42 12.59
N GLN A 114 11.64 -1.09 11.54
CA GLN A 114 11.58 -2.56 11.48
C GLN A 114 11.60 -3.09 10.05
N SER A 115 11.99 -4.35 9.88
CA SER A 115 11.88 -5.07 8.62
C SER A 115 10.58 -5.87 8.61
N LEU A 116 9.85 -5.80 7.50
CA LEU A 116 8.56 -6.47 7.33
C LEU A 116 8.63 -7.40 6.12
N ALA A 117 8.03 -8.58 6.27
CA ALA A 117 7.71 -9.46 5.16
C ALA A 117 6.19 -9.70 5.16
N ARG A 118 5.54 -9.57 4.01
CA ARG A 118 4.09 -9.72 3.85
C ARG A 118 3.79 -10.46 2.56
N THR A 119 2.64 -11.11 2.49
CA THR A 119 2.06 -11.61 1.24
C THR A 119 0.91 -10.70 0.85
N ALA A 120 0.99 -10.08 -0.34
CA ALA A 120 -0.17 -9.50 -0.99
C ALA A 120 -0.82 -10.52 -1.91
N GLY A 121 -2.15 -10.57 -1.88
CA GLY A 121 -2.96 -11.09 -2.97
C GLY A 121 -3.46 -9.93 -3.82
N VAL A 122 -3.33 -10.05 -5.14
CA VAL A 122 -3.97 -9.16 -6.10
C VAL A 122 -4.92 -9.97 -6.99
N ILE A 123 -5.96 -9.33 -7.48
CA ILE A 123 -6.93 -9.92 -8.40
C ILE A 123 -7.02 -9.10 -9.68
N TRP A 124 -7.06 -9.77 -10.82
CA TRP A 124 -7.30 -9.10 -12.10
C TRP A 124 -8.80 -8.87 -12.29
N LYS A 125 -9.22 -7.60 -12.35
CA LYS A 125 -10.60 -7.21 -12.63
C LYS A 125 -10.68 -6.45 -13.93
N GLU A 126 -11.37 -7.05 -14.89
CA GLU A 126 -11.62 -6.55 -16.25
C GLU A 126 -10.31 -6.20 -16.99
N THR A 127 -9.72 -5.06 -16.67
CA THR A 127 -8.55 -4.46 -17.33
C THR A 127 -7.44 -4.03 -16.37
N SER A 128 -7.59 -4.28 -15.06
CA SER A 128 -6.63 -3.79 -14.05
C SER A 128 -6.47 -4.73 -12.86
N TRP A 129 -5.28 -4.74 -12.27
CA TRP A 129 -5.05 -5.31 -10.94
C TRP A 129 -5.80 -4.52 -9.86
N ARG A 130 -6.24 -5.24 -8.83
CA ARG A 130 -6.75 -4.70 -7.56
C ARG A 130 -6.10 -5.43 -6.40
N MET A 131 -5.76 -4.71 -5.34
CA MET A 131 -5.34 -5.34 -4.08
C MET A 131 -6.51 -6.12 -3.50
N TYR A 132 -6.30 -7.40 -3.23
CA TYR A 132 -7.31 -8.32 -2.72
C TYR A 132 -7.10 -8.68 -1.24
N GLY A 133 -5.85 -8.67 -0.77
CA GLY A 133 -5.52 -8.88 0.63
C GLY A 133 -4.03 -8.68 0.90
N ILE A 134 -3.67 -8.45 2.16
CA ILE A 134 -2.30 -8.38 2.66
C ILE A 134 -2.28 -9.13 3.99
N ALA A 135 -1.37 -10.08 4.12
CA ALA A 135 -1.17 -10.91 5.32
C ALA A 135 0.33 -11.10 5.61
N ASP A 136 0.64 -11.66 6.78
CA ASP A 136 2.02 -11.99 7.19
C ASP A 136 2.55 -13.23 6.45
#